data_AF-A0A421CF99-F1
#
_entry.id   AF-A0A421CF99-F1
#
_cell.length_a   1.000
_cell.length_b   1.000
_cell.length_c   1.000
_cell.angle_alpha   90.00
_cell.angle_beta   90.00
_cell.angle_gamma   90.00
#
_symmetry.space_group_name_H-M   'P 1'
#
loop_
_entity.id
_entity.type
_entity.pdbx_description
1 polymer ?
#
loop_
_entity_poly.entity_id
_entity_poly.type
_entity_poly.pdbx_seq_one_letter_code
_entity_poly.pdbx_strand_id
1 'polypeptide(L)'
;MSKRETTEILEDIVDSIDRITAYADNMSYDEFMSDLKTQDAVIGNIEIIGEAAKQLPYSFTLAHSDIPWRAIAGTRDRLIHDYSGVNYDIVWAVIVSDLPSLRARIREILQTEEN
;
A
#
# COMPACT_ATOMS: atom_id res chain seq x y z
N MET A 1 12.82 -18.89 -10.21
CA MET A 1 11.67 -18.36 -9.44
C MET A 1 10.49 -18.37 -10.38
N SER A 2 9.39 -19.04 -10.01
CA SER A 2 8.16 -19.02 -10.82
C SER A 2 7.70 -17.57 -10.98
N LYS A 3 7.26 -17.20 -12.18
CA LYS A 3 6.63 -15.90 -12.39
C LYS A 3 5.32 -15.92 -11.59
N ARG A 4 5.15 -14.98 -10.66
CA ARG A 4 3.88 -14.83 -9.93
C ARG A 4 2.81 -14.34 -10.88
N GLU A 5 1.60 -14.83 -10.71
CA GLU A 5 0.46 -14.33 -11.48
C GLU A 5 0.10 -12.93 -10.99
N THR A 6 -0.40 -12.09 -11.90
CA THR A 6 -0.74 -10.68 -11.57
C THR A 6 -1.78 -10.63 -10.45
N THR A 7 -2.74 -11.56 -10.45
CA THR A 7 -3.75 -11.70 -9.41
C THR A 7 -3.14 -11.90 -8.02
N GLU A 8 -2.17 -12.80 -7.87
CA GLU A 8 -1.50 -13.03 -6.58
C GLU A 8 -0.79 -11.77 -6.07
N ILE A 9 -0.21 -10.97 -6.98
CA ILE A 9 0.46 -9.71 -6.62
C ILE A 9 -0.57 -8.67 -6.15
N LEU A 10 -1.73 -8.59 -6.80
CA LEU A 10 -2.80 -7.69 -6.40
C LEU A 10 -3.43 -8.11 -5.06
N GLU A 11 -3.57 -9.41 -4.82
CA GLU A 11 -4.02 -9.96 -3.54
C GLU A 11 -3.07 -9.60 -2.40
N ASP A 12 -1.74 -9.71 -2.60
CA ASP A 12 -0.76 -9.27 -1.59
C ASP A 12 -0.95 -7.79 -1.22
N ILE A 13 -1.17 -6.92 -2.21
CA ILE A 13 -1.39 -5.49 -1.97
C ILE A 13 -2.64 -5.30 -1.11
N VAL A 14 -3.73 -5.97 -1.47
CA VAL A 14 -5.01 -5.89 -0.74
C VAL A 14 -4.86 -6.41 0.68
N ASP A 15 -4.20 -7.55 0.88
CA ASP A 15 -3.97 -8.14 2.20
C ASP A 15 -3.13 -7.22 3.10
N SER A 16 -2.11 -6.58 2.55
CA SER A 16 -1.33 -5.57 3.29
C SER A 16 -2.17 -4.35 3.66
N ILE A 17 -3.04 -3.87 2.76
CA ILE A 17 -3.96 -2.78 3.09
C ILE A 17 -4.96 -3.20 4.17
N ASP A 18 -5.50 -4.42 4.08
CA ASP A 18 -6.45 -4.96 5.07
C ASP A 18 -5.80 -5.07 6.46
N ARG A 19 -4.52 -5.48 6.54
CA ARG A 19 -3.75 -5.48 7.79
C ARG A 19 -3.54 -4.08 8.35
N ILE A 20 -3.10 -3.13 7.51
CA ILE A 20 -2.92 -1.72 7.94
C ILE A 20 -4.22 -1.15 8.50
N THR A 21 -5.32 -1.39 7.78
CA THR A 21 -6.66 -0.94 8.19
C THR A 21 -7.05 -1.54 9.54
N ALA A 22 -6.79 -2.83 9.75
CA ALA A 22 -7.07 -3.49 11.03
C ALA A 22 -6.21 -2.97 12.19
N TYR A 23 -4.95 -2.59 11.95
CA TYR A 23 -4.09 -2.02 13.00
C TYR A 23 -4.50 -0.61 13.41
N ALA A 24 -4.96 0.18 12.44
CA ALA A 24 -5.38 1.57 12.65
C ALA A 24 -6.90 1.71 12.88
N ASP A 25 -7.64 0.61 13.01
CA ASP A 25 -9.09 0.64 13.16
C ASP A 25 -9.49 1.38 14.43
N ASN A 26 -10.41 2.34 14.29
CA ASN A 26 -10.86 3.25 15.34
C ASN A 26 -9.74 4.00 16.09
N MET A 27 -8.54 4.08 15.51
CA MET A 27 -7.40 4.78 16.10
C MET A 27 -7.44 6.27 15.71
N SER A 28 -7.20 7.15 16.67
CA SER A 28 -6.93 8.57 16.41
C SER A 28 -5.47 8.79 16.02
N TYR A 29 -5.19 9.96 15.43
CA TYR A 29 -3.81 10.33 15.09
C TYR A 29 -2.89 10.35 16.32
N ASP A 30 -3.34 10.87 17.47
CA ASP A 30 -2.53 10.94 18.69
C ASP A 30 -2.22 9.54 19.26
N GLU A 31 -3.18 8.61 19.17
CA GLU A 31 -2.98 7.20 19.53
C GLU A 31 -1.97 6.53 18.60
N PHE A 32 -2.09 6.77 17.28
CA PHE A 32 -1.12 6.28 16.30
C PHE A 32 0.30 6.82 16.58
N MET A 33 0.43 8.11 16.88
CA MET A 33 1.72 8.74 17.22
C MET A 33 2.33 8.21 18.52
N SER A 34 1.51 7.63 19.40
CA SER A 34 1.95 7.06 20.68
C SER A 34 2.22 5.54 20.64
N ASP A 35 1.86 4.85 19.55
CA ASP A 35 2.03 3.40 19.39
C ASP A 35 3.08 3.04 18.33
N LEU A 36 4.34 2.94 18.78
CA LEU A 36 5.48 2.56 17.93
C LEU A 36 5.31 1.20 17.25
N LYS A 37 4.65 0.24 17.91
CA LYS A 37 4.43 -1.09 17.32
C LYS A 37 3.47 -1.00 16.13
N THR A 38 2.43 -0.19 16.25
CA THR A 38 1.50 0.07 15.13
C THR A 38 2.20 0.84 14.01
N GLN A 39 3.03 1.84 14.33
CA GLN A 39 3.85 2.55 13.34
C GLN A 39 4.75 1.59 12.53
N ASP A 40 5.52 0.74 13.21
CA ASP A 40 6.42 -0.24 12.58
C ASP A 40 5.64 -1.23 11.71
N ALA A 41 4.51 -1.73 12.21
CA ALA A 41 3.65 -2.67 11.48
C ALA A 41 3.05 -2.03 10.22
N VAL A 42 2.63 -0.76 10.29
CA VAL A 42 2.13 -0.02 9.14
C VAL A 42 3.22 0.21 8.11
N ILE A 43 4.39 0.71 8.53
CA ILE A 43 5.52 0.97 7.62
C ILE A 43 5.90 -0.31 6.88
N GLY A 44 6.03 -1.44 7.59
CA GLY A 44 6.38 -2.72 6.97
C GLY A 44 5.36 -3.17 5.92
N ASN A 45 4.06 -2.97 6.15
CA ASN A 45 3.04 -3.30 5.15
C ASN A 45 3.03 -2.33 3.97
N ILE A 46 3.34 -1.05 4.17
CA ILE A 46 3.51 -0.08 3.06
C ILE A 46 4.70 -0.47 2.18
N GLU A 47 5.79 -0.96 2.77
CA GLU A 47 6.93 -1.47 2.01
C GLU A 47 6.56 -2.70 1.17
N ILE A 48 5.76 -3.63 1.72
CA ILE A 48 5.24 -4.80 0.99
C ILE A 48 4.38 -4.36 -0.21
N ILE A 49 3.47 -3.39 0.00
CA ILE A 49 2.64 -2.83 -1.08
C ILE A 49 3.51 -2.26 -2.21
N GLY A 50 4.53 -1.47 -1.85
CA GLY A 50 5.45 -0.89 -2.84
C GLY A 50 6.24 -1.94 -3.60
N GLU A 51 6.70 -3.00 -2.93
CA GLU A 51 7.46 -4.07 -3.57
C GLU A 51 6.58 -4.94 -4.47
N ALA A 52 5.34 -5.24 -4.06
CA ALA A 52 4.36 -5.92 -4.90
C ALA A 52 4.05 -5.10 -6.16
N ALA A 53 3.85 -3.78 -6.02
CA ALA A 53 3.59 -2.90 -7.16
C ALA A 53 4.72 -2.90 -8.21
N LYS A 54 5.99 -3.09 -7.81
CA LYS A 54 7.13 -3.21 -8.76
C LYS A 54 7.13 -4.51 -9.57
N GLN A 55 6.48 -5.55 -9.05
CA GLN A 55 6.42 -6.85 -9.70
C GLN A 55 5.33 -6.93 -10.77
N LEU A 56 4.39 -5.97 -10.79
CA LEU A 56 3.32 -5.91 -11.77
C LEU A 56 3.88 -5.77 -13.20
N PRO A 57 3.35 -6.53 -14.18
CA PRO A 57 3.76 -6.39 -15.57
C PRO A 57 3.53 -4.97 -16.10
N TYR A 58 4.46 -4.46 -16.91
CA TYR A 58 4.33 -3.12 -17.51
C TYR A 58 3.01 -2.95 -18.29
N SER A 59 2.62 -3.96 -19.06
CA SER A 59 1.34 -3.96 -19.80
C SER A 59 0.12 -3.78 -18.89
N PHE A 60 0.14 -4.41 -17.72
CA PHE A 60 -0.92 -4.26 -16.72
C PHE A 60 -0.95 -2.84 -16.15
N THR A 61 0.20 -2.34 -15.70
CA THR A 61 0.28 -0.97 -15.14
C THR A 61 -0.09 0.11 -16.16
N LEU A 62 0.12 -0.14 -17.46
CA LEU A 62 -0.26 0.76 -18.54
C LEU A 62 -1.78 0.73 -18.78
N ALA A 63 -2.40 -0.45 -18.72
CA ALA A 63 -3.85 -0.61 -18.85
C ALA A 63 -4.61 0.03 -17.67
N HIS A 64 -4.04 -0.03 -16.46
CA HIS A 64 -4.61 0.56 -15.24
C HIS A 64 -3.87 1.82 -14.81
N SER A 65 -3.70 2.77 -15.75
CA SER A 65 -2.93 4.00 -15.53
C SER A 65 -3.64 5.05 -14.65
N ASP A 66 -4.89 4.81 -14.28
CA ASP A 66 -5.62 5.57 -13.26
C ASP A 66 -5.02 5.37 -11.86
N ILE A 67 -4.35 4.25 -11.62
CA ILE A 67 -3.63 3.97 -10.38
C ILE A 67 -2.17 4.45 -10.52
N PRO A 68 -1.64 5.25 -9.56
CA PRO A 68 -0.30 5.81 -9.65
C PRO A 68 0.78 4.78 -9.24
N TRP A 69 0.91 3.67 -9.98
CA TRP A 69 1.81 2.55 -9.67
C TRP A 69 3.26 2.96 -9.39
N ARG A 70 3.79 3.92 -10.14
CA ARG A 70 5.16 4.44 -9.93
C ARG A 70 5.32 5.12 -8.56
N ALA A 71 4.32 5.87 -8.12
CA ALA A 71 4.34 6.50 -6.81
C ALA A 71 4.23 5.45 -5.71
N ILE A 72 3.34 4.46 -5.88
CA ILE A 72 3.18 3.34 -4.94
C ILE A 72 4.49 2.55 -4.79
N ALA A 73 5.14 2.21 -5.90
CA ALA A 73 6.45 1.54 -5.91
C ALA A 73 7.57 2.36 -5.22
N GLY A 74 7.47 3.69 -5.25
CA GLY A 74 8.42 4.63 -4.63
C GLY A 74 8.02 5.09 -3.23
N THR A 75 7.02 4.48 -2.59
CA THR A 75 6.48 4.97 -1.31
C THR A 75 7.53 4.98 -0.20
N ARG A 76 8.46 4.01 -0.18
CA ARG A 76 9.56 3.98 0.79
C ARG A 76 10.41 5.25 0.75
N ASP A 77 10.78 5.70 -0.44
CA ASP A 77 11.60 6.91 -0.62
C ASP A 77 10.83 8.18 -0.23
N ARG A 78 9.50 8.16 -0.38
CA ARG A 78 8.61 9.24 0.07
C ARG A 78 8.44 9.27 1.59
N LEU A 79 8.43 8.12 2.25
CA LEU A 79 8.26 8.03 3.71
C LEU A 79 9.54 8.38 4.46
N ILE A 80 10.70 8.02 3.90
CA ILE A 80 12.01 8.25 4.50
C ILE A 80 12.62 9.50 3.87
N HIS A 81 12.41 10.65 4.50
CA HIS A 81 12.97 11.91 4.00
C HIS A 81 14.44 12.07 4.45
N ASP A 82 15.30 12.51 3.52
CA ASP A 82 16.75 12.78 3.63
C ASP A 82 17.31 12.89 5.06
N TYR A 83 17.78 11.76 5.60
CA TYR A 83 18.55 11.63 6.84
C TYR A 83 17.83 11.95 8.18
N SER A 84 16.52 12.24 8.19
CA SER A 84 15.80 12.72 9.39
C SER A 84 14.73 11.78 9.99
N GLY A 85 14.49 10.60 9.39
CA GLY A 85 13.50 9.63 9.89
C GLY A 85 12.21 9.61 9.08
N VAL A 86 11.22 8.84 9.54
CA VAL A 86 9.93 8.64 8.87
C VAL A 86 9.01 9.84 9.09
N ASN A 87 8.37 10.34 8.03
CA ASN A 87 7.33 11.36 8.15
C ASN A 87 5.97 10.71 8.45
N TYR A 88 5.59 10.67 9.73
CA TYR A 88 4.35 10.03 10.18
C TYR A 88 3.07 10.77 9.80
N ASP A 89 3.12 12.07 9.51
CA ASP A 89 1.97 12.81 8.97
C ASP A 89 1.59 12.27 7.59
N ILE A 90 2.61 12.00 6.76
CA ILE A 90 2.42 11.39 5.45
C ILE A 90 1.92 9.95 5.60
N VAL A 91 2.49 9.17 6.53
CA VAL A 91 2.02 7.80 6.80
C VAL A 91 0.54 7.82 7.18
N TRP A 92 0.14 8.68 8.11
CA TRP A 92 -1.25 8.77 8.54
C TRP A 92 -2.19 9.18 7.39
N ALA A 93 -1.80 10.16 6.57
CA ALA A 93 -2.57 10.55 5.39
C ALA A 93 -2.76 9.39 4.40
N VAL A 94 -1.71 8.58 4.19
CA VAL A 94 -1.77 7.38 3.34
C VAL A 94 -2.78 6.38 3.90
N ILE A 95 -2.75 6.11 5.21
CA ILE A 95 -3.69 5.18 5.88
C ILE A 95 -5.14 5.62 5.67
N VAL A 96 -5.47 6.89 5.94
CA VAL A 96 -6.87 7.36 6.00
C VAL A 96 -7.45 7.73 4.63
N SER A 97 -6.62 8.04 3.63
CA SER A 97 -7.08 8.54 2.33
C SER A 97 -6.69 7.65 1.16
N ASP A 98 -5.41 7.32 1.03
CA ASP A 98 -4.87 6.70 -0.18
C ASP A 98 -5.17 5.19 -0.23
N LEU A 99 -4.92 4.48 0.87
CA LEU A 99 -5.08 3.02 0.93
C LEU A 99 -6.53 2.54 0.73
N PRO A 100 -7.57 3.16 1.32
CA PRO A 100 -8.95 2.76 1.08
C PRO A 100 -9.33 2.87 -0.40
N SER A 101 -8.89 3.94 -1.06
CA SER A 101 -9.13 4.18 -2.49
C SER A 101 -8.41 3.17 -3.37
N LEU A 102 -7.13 2.90 -3.08
CA LEU A 102 -6.33 1.91 -3.79
C LEU A 102 -6.94 0.51 -3.66
N ARG A 103 -7.34 0.13 -2.44
CA ARG A 103 -7.99 -1.15 -2.16
C ARG A 103 -9.26 -1.34 -2.97
N ALA A 104 -10.13 -0.34 -3.00
CA ALA A 104 -11.37 -0.40 -3.75
C ALA A 104 -11.11 -0.64 -5.24
N ARG A 105 -10.18 0.11 -5.84
CA ARG A 105 -9.83 -0.05 -7.27
C ARG A 105 -9.21 -1.41 -7.57
N ILE A 106 -8.33 -1.93 -6.73
CA ILE A 106 -7.74 -3.26 -6.95
C ILE A 106 -8.81 -4.36 -6.83
N ARG A 107 -9.72 -4.27 -5.87
CA ARG A 107 -10.84 -5.23 -5.73
C ARG A 107 -11.76 -5.22 -6.95
N GLU A 108 -12.03 -4.06 -7.53
CA GLU A 108 -12.81 -3.95 -8.77
C GLU A 108 -12.10 -4.61 -9.96
N ILE A 109 -10.78 -4.44 -10.09
CA ILE A 109 -9.98 -5.11 -11.14
C ILE A 109 -10.05 -6.63 -10.97
N LEU A 110 -9.80 -7.13 -9.75
CA LEU A 110 -9.86 -8.57 -9.45
C LEU A 110 -11.21 -9.20 -9.79
N GLN A 111 -12.32 -8.52 -9.50
CA GLN A 111 -13.67 -9.00 -9.85
C GLN A 111 -13.95 -9.00 -11.35
N THR A 112 -13.29 -8.11 -12.11
CA THR A 112 -13.50 -8.01 -13.56
C THR A 112 -12.73 -9.11 -14.31
N GLU A 113 -11.57 -9.52 -13.80
CA GLU A 113 -10.73 -10.59 -14.39
C GLU A 113 -11.23 -12.01 -14.06
N GLU A 114 -12.08 -12.17 -13.03
CA GLU A 114 -12.72 -13.45 -12.69
C GLU A 114 -13.96 -13.79 -13.56
N ASN A 115 -14.47 -12.83 -14.36
CA ASN A 115 -15.63 -12.99 -15.24
C ASN A 115 -15.24 -13.13 -16.71
#